data_AF-A0A1I6D583-F1
#
_entry.id   AF-A0A1I6D583-F1
#
_cell.length_a   1.000
_cell.length_b   1.000
_cell.length_c   1.000
_cell.angle_alpha   90.00
_cell.angle_beta   90.00
_cell.angle_gamma   90.00
#
_symmetry.space_group_name_H-M   'P 1'
#
loop_
_entity.id
_entity.type
_entity.pdbx_description
1 polymer ?
#
loop_
_entity_poly.entity_id
_entity_poly.type
_entity_poly.pdbx_seq_one_letter_code
_entity_poly.pdbx_strand_id
1 'polypeptide(L)'
;MYHNQTNPFIQHAVRHGMMIVGEVNRTVGVSRNLIAACDEVIMSLNAGNMQGAFNAAQNARNLAAEIAQATGQMNQTISERIEMASYVLNRVQQHINELASALQSMRNSELTYSYTVGVSPNPQYGTTMSYRETGTYM
;
A
#
# COMPACT_ATOMS: atom_id res chain seq x y z
N MET A 1 -1.27 -0.45 33.76
CA MET A 1 -1.73 0.53 32.76
C MET A 1 -1.27 0.05 31.40
N TYR A 2 -2.16 -0.53 30.59
CA TYR A 2 -1.82 -0.94 29.22
C TYR A 2 -1.75 0.31 28.35
N HIS A 3 -0.54 0.70 27.95
CA HIS A 3 -0.34 1.73 26.94
C HIS A 3 -0.91 1.19 25.62
N ASN A 4 -2.06 1.70 25.22
CA ASN A 4 -2.72 1.37 23.96
C ASN A 4 -1.94 2.07 22.83
N GLN A 5 -0.75 1.58 22.50
CA GLN A 5 0.01 2.06 21.34
C GLN A 5 -0.76 1.65 20.08
N THR A 6 -1.59 2.57 19.59
CA THR A 6 -2.27 2.35 18.31
C THR A 6 -1.20 2.20 17.23
N ASN A 7 -1.37 1.22 16.35
CA ASN A 7 -0.44 0.99 15.26
C ASN A 7 -0.26 2.30 14.45
N PRO A 8 0.99 2.79 14.27
CA PRO A 8 1.25 4.08 13.61
C PRO A 8 0.76 4.11 12.17
N PHE A 9 0.73 2.97 11.46
CA PHE A 9 0.15 2.87 10.12
C PHE A 9 -1.36 3.11 10.14
N ILE A 10 -2.07 2.58 11.15
CA ILE A 10 -3.52 2.78 11.28
C ILE A 10 -3.81 4.25 11.61
N GLN A 11 -3.07 4.85 12.54
CA GLN A 11 -3.22 6.27 12.88
C GLN A 11 -2.98 7.17 11.67
N HIS A 12 -1.91 6.90 10.91
CA HIS A 12 -1.55 7.65 9.73
C HIS A 12 -2.56 7.46 8.60
N ALA A 13 -3.02 6.23 8.36
CA ALA A 13 -4.08 5.94 7.40
C ALA A 13 -5.38 6.69 7.75
N VAL A 14 -5.83 6.63 9.01
CA VAL A 14 -7.03 7.34 9.47
C VAL A 14 -6.88 8.86 9.26
N ARG A 15 -5.73 9.43 9.61
CA ARG A 15 -5.43 10.86 9.36
C ARG A 15 -5.57 11.22 7.89
N HIS A 16 -4.96 10.46 6.99
CA HIS A 16 -5.03 10.71 5.54
C HIS A 16 -6.45 10.56 5.01
N GLY A 17 -7.21 9.61 5.56
CA GLY A 17 -8.63 9.44 5.20
C GLY A 17 -9.46 10.66 5.58
N MET A 18 -9.28 11.17 6.81
CA MET A 18 -9.96 12.39 7.25
C MET A 18 -9.54 13.61 6.44
N MET A 19 -8.27 13.75 6.08
CA MET A 19 -7.79 14.84 5.22
C MET A 19 -8.44 14.79 3.84
N ILE A 20 -8.47 13.62 3.18
CA ILE A 20 -9.12 13.48 1.86
C ILE A 20 -10.61 13.81 1.95
N VAL A 21 -11.33 13.28 2.95
CA VAL A 21 -12.76 13.56 3.10
C VAL A 21 -13.02 15.04 3.36
N GLY A 22 -12.19 15.67 4.18
CA GLY A 22 -12.24 17.12 4.42
C GLY A 22 -12.03 17.91 3.13
N GLU A 23 -11.01 17.57 2.36
CA GLU A 23 -10.66 18.29 1.13
C GLU A 23 -11.69 18.10 0.02
N VAL A 24 -12.28 16.90 -0.09
CA VAL A 24 -13.39 16.64 -1.01
C VAL A 24 -14.60 17.50 -0.65
N ASN A 25 -15.00 17.53 0.63
CA ASN A 25 -16.14 18.33 1.07
C ASN A 25 -15.90 19.83 0.84
N ARG A 26 -14.69 20.31 1.12
CA ARG A 26 -14.28 21.68 0.81
C ARG A 26 -14.39 21.96 -0.69
N THR A 27 -13.82 21.09 -1.53
CA THR A 27 -13.82 21.23 -3.00
C THR A 27 -15.24 21.26 -3.58
N VAL A 28 -16.15 20.45 -3.04
CA VAL A 28 -17.58 20.47 -3.41
C VAL A 28 -18.20 21.82 -3.08
N GLY A 29 -17.92 22.38 -1.89
CA GLY A 29 -18.37 23.71 -1.50
C GLY A 29 -17.85 24.81 -2.44
N VAL A 30 -16.54 24.82 -2.69
CA VAL A 30 -15.90 25.81 -3.59
C VAL A 30 -16.42 25.67 -5.02
N SER A 31 -16.65 24.45 -5.51
CA SER A 31 -17.24 24.21 -6.84
C SER A 31 -18.63 24.82 -6.99
N ARG A 32 -19.47 24.75 -5.95
CA ARG A 32 -20.79 25.40 -5.97
C ARG A 32 -20.67 26.93 -6.02
N ASN A 33 -19.74 27.49 -5.26
CA ASN A 33 -19.47 28.93 -5.29
C ASN A 33 -18.91 29.37 -6.65
N LEU A 34 -18.10 28.53 -7.31
CA LEU A 34 -17.59 28.79 -8.64
C LEU A 34 -18.71 28.86 -9.67
N ILE A 35 -19.68 27.93 -9.61
CA ILE A 35 -20.87 27.97 -10.48
C ILE A 35 -21.63 29.28 -10.26
N ALA A 36 -21.87 29.66 -9.01
CA ALA A 36 -22.56 30.92 -8.69
C ALA A 36 -21.79 32.15 -9.22
N ALA A 37 -20.46 32.17 -9.13
CA ALA A 37 -19.65 33.25 -9.67
C ALA A 37 -19.74 33.32 -11.21
N CYS A 38 -19.76 32.17 -11.89
CA CYS A 38 -19.98 32.10 -13.34
C CYS A 38 -21.39 32.60 -13.73
N ASP A 39 -22.42 32.26 -12.96
CA ASP A 39 -23.78 32.78 -13.16
C ASP A 39 -23.82 34.31 -12.99
N GLU A 40 -23.10 34.85 -12.01
CA GLU A 40 -22.98 36.28 -11.77
C GLU A 40 -22.26 37.03 -12.92
N VAL A 41 -21.26 36.39 -13.56
CA VAL A 41 -20.64 36.90 -14.79
C VAL A 41 -21.71 37.04 -15.88
N ILE A 42 -22.49 35.98 -16.13
CA ILE A 42 -23.51 35.96 -17.18
C ILE A 42 -24.58 37.03 -16.90
N MET A 43 -25.08 37.11 -15.66
CA MET A 43 -26.06 38.12 -15.27
C MET A 43 -25.52 39.55 -15.46
N SER A 44 -24.28 39.80 -15.04
CA SER A 44 -23.66 41.12 -15.17
C SER A 44 -23.44 41.51 -16.63
N LEU A 45 -23.02 40.57 -17.49
CA LEU A 45 -22.89 40.81 -18.93
C LEU A 45 -24.24 41.13 -19.57
N ASN A 46 -25.28 40.37 -19.25
CA ASN A 46 -26.64 40.60 -19.75
C ASN A 46 -27.22 41.94 -19.30
N ALA A 47 -26.82 42.42 -18.11
CA ALA A 47 -27.20 43.74 -17.60
C ALA A 47 -26.35 44.90 -18.17
N GLY A 48 -25.37 44.63 -19.03
CA GLY A 48 -24.40 45.63 -19.50
C GLY A 48 -23.42 46.12 -18.42
N ASN A 49 -23.39 45.46 -17.25
CA ASN A 49 -22.50 45.77 -16.14
C ASN A 49 -21.14 45.07 -16.32
N MET A 50 -20.29 45.62 -17.20
CA MET A 50 -18.97 45.05 -17.49
C MET A 50 -18.04 45.01 -16.26
N GLN A 51 -18.14 45.98 -15.34
CA GLN A 51 -17.35 45.98 -14.11
C GLN A 51 -17.77 44.84 -13.17
N GLY A 52 -19.08 44.61 -13.02
CA GLY A 52 -19.61 43.47 -12.26
C GLY A 52 -19.16 42.15 -12.85
N ALA A 53 -19.23 42.02 -14.19
CA ALA A 53 -18.78 40.82 -14.89
C ALA A 53 -17.28 40.56 -14.69
N PHE A 54 -16.45 41.60 -14.75
CA PHE A 54 -15.02 41.48 -14.50
C PHE A 54 -14.72 41.04 -13.06
N ASN A 55 -15.40 41.64 -12.07
CA ASN A 55 -15.21 41.28 -10.66
C ASN A 55 -15.62 39.82 -10.39
N ALA A 56 -16.77 39.39 -10.94
CA ALA A 56 -17.25 38.02 -10.83
C ALA A 56 -16.30 37.03 -11.53
N ALA A 57 -15.75 37.38 -12.69
CA ALA A 57 -14.77 36.56 -13.40
C ALA A 57 -13.47 36.39 -12.60
N GLN A 58 -12.99 37.45 -11.95
CA GLN A 58 -11.82 37.37 -11.07
C GLN A 58 -12.09 36.52 -9.83
N ASN A 59 -13.29 36.62 -9.26
CA ASN A 59 -13.72 35.73 -8.17
C ASN A 59 -13.75 34.26 -8.61
N ALA A 60 -14.37 33.96 -9.75
CA ALA A 60 -14.39 32.62 -10.34
C ALA A 60 -12.97 32.07 -10.55
N ARG A 61 -12.03 32.90 -11.02
CA ARG A 61 -10.62 32.51 -11.18
C ARG A 61 -9.98 32.12 -9.85
N ASN A 62 -10.22 32.87 -8.78
CA ASN A 62 -9.68 32.56 -7.45
C ASN A 62 -10.24 31.24 -6.92
N LEU A 63 -11.55 31.03 -7.05
CA LEU A 63 -12.21 29.77 -6.66
C LEU A 63 -11.68 28.58 -7.46
N ALA A 64 -11.44 28.74 -8.76
CA ALA A 64 -10.83 27.71 -9.59
C ALA A 64 -9.39 27.38 -9.16
N ALA A 65 -8.60 28.39 -8.76
CA ALA A 65 -7.26 28.19 -8.22
C ALA A 65 -7.28 27.41 -6.89
N GLU A 66 -8.25 27.70 -6.02
CA GLU A 66 -8.45 26.92 -4.78
C GLU A 66 -8.79 25.46 -5.07
N ILE A 67 -9.66 25.17 -6.04
CA ILE A 67 -9.97 23.79 -6.46
C ILE A 67 -8.73 23.07 -6.99
N ALA A 68 -7.91 23.75 -7.80
CA ALA A 68 -6.68 23.16 -8.33
C ALA A 68 -5.69 22.81 -7.21
N GLN A 69 -5.53 23.70 -6.22
CA GLN A 69 -4.68 23.46 -5.06
C GLN A 69 -5.19 22.28 -4.22
N ALA A 70 -6.49 22.25 -3.92
CA ALA A 70 -7.16 21.17 -3.20
C ALA A 70 -6.95 19.81 -3.88
N THR A 71 -7.13 19.78 -5.20
CA THR A 71 -6.93 18.58 -6.03
C THR A 71 -5.47 18.12 -5.99
N GLY A 72 -4.51 19.05 -6.01
CA GLY A 72 -3.08 18.73 -5.86
C GLY A 72 -2.77 18.05 -4.53
N GLN A 73 -3.31 18.58 -3.43
CA GLN A 73 -3.15 17.99 -2.09
C GLN A 73 -3.81 16.61 -1.95
N MET A 74 -4.98 16.42 -2.57
CA MET A 74 -5.64 15.12 -2.63
C MET A 74 -4.77 14.09 -3.36
N ASN A 75 -4.22 14.45 -4.52
CA ASN A 75 -3.35 13.57 -5.29
C ASN A 75 -2.12 13.15 -4.49
N GLN A 76 -1.48 14.09 -3.79
CA GLN A 76 -0.36 13.78 -2.91
C GLN A 76 -0.76 12.78 -1.82
N THR A 77 -1.87 13.04 -1.13
CA THR A 77 -2.34 12.18 -0.02
C THR A 77 -2.70 10.77 -0.50
N ILE A 78 -3.24 10.65 -1.72
CA ILE A 78 -3.55 9.35 -2.36
C ILE A 78 -2.25 8.62 -2.70
N SER A 79 -1.26 9.29 -3.30
CA SER A 79 0.04 8.69 -3.61
C SER A 79 0.71 8.13 -2.36
N GLU A 80 0.76 8.89 -1.26
CA GLU A 80 1.32 8.44 0.01
C GLU A 80 0.60 7.19 0.55
N ARG A 81 -0.73 7.11 0.38
CA ARG A 81 -1.51 5.91 0.75
C ARG A 81 -1.20 4.70 -0.12
N ILE A 82 -0.97 4.89 -1.42
CA ILE A 82 -0.56 3.81 -2.33
C ILE A 82 0.81 3.26 -1.94
N GLU A 83 1.76 4.13 -1.59
CA GLU A 83 3.09 3.74 -1.11
C GLU A 83 3.00 2.92 0.19
N MET A 84 2.21 3.38 1.16
CA MET A 84 1.98 2.64 2.40
C MET A 84 1.29 1.30 2.17
N ALA A 85 0.28 1.26 1.31
CA ALA A 85 -0.40 0.01 0.97
C ALA A 85 0.59 -0.97 0.32
N SER A 86 1.45 -0.49 -0.56
CA SER A 86 2.50 -1.28 -1.21
C SER A 86 3.50 -1.81 -0.19
N TYR A 87 3.92 -1.00 0.78
CA TYR A 87 4.78 -1.44 1.88
C TYR A 87 4.14 -2.57 2.70
N VAL A 88 2.88 -2.41 3.11
CA VAL A 88 2.16 -3.42 3.90
C VAL A 88 1.99 -4.72 3.10
N LEU A 89 1.60 -4.62 1.82
CA LEU A 89 1.45 -5.78 0.95
C LEU A 89 2.78 -6.53 0.75
N ASN A 90 3.89 -5.81 0.59
CA ASN A 90 5.21 -6.42 0.49
C ASN A 90 5.56 -7.21 1.76
N ARG A 91 5.26 -6.64 2.93
CA ARG A 91 5.52 -7.30 4.22
C ARG A 91 4.63 -8.51 4.45
N VAL A 92 3.37 -8.46 4.05
CA VAL A 92 2.47 -9.62 4.05
C VAL A 92 3.02 -10.72 3.14
N GLN A 93 3.48 -10.38 1.94
CA GLN A 93 4.08 -11.34 1.02
C GLN A 93 5.35 -12.00 1.59
N GLN A 94 6.20 -11.23 2.29
CA GLN A 94 7.37 -11.77 2.99
C GLN A 94 6.96 -12.81 4.02
N HIS A 95 5.98 -12.49 4.88
CA HIS A 95 5.49 -13.45 5.89
C HIS A 95 4.83 -14.68 5.27
N ILE A 96 4.13 -14.55 4.13
CA ILE A 96 3.60 -15.71 3.38
C ILE A 96 4.76 -16.61 2.91
N ASN A 97 5.84 -16.03 2.39
CA ASN A 97 7.01 -16.80 1.93
C ASN A 97 7.74 -17.49 3.09
N GLU A 98 7.87 -16.81 4.23
CA GLU A 98 8.44 -17.37 5.47
C GLU A 98 7.60 -18.57 5.96
N LEU A 99 6.28 -18.41 6.02
CA LEU A 99 5.36 -19.48 6.42
C LEU A 99 5.41 -20.67 5.45
N ALA A 100 5.41 -20.40 4.15
CA ALA A 100 5.54 -21.45 3.13
C ALA A 100 6.86 -22.23 3.30
N SER A 101 7.96 -21.54 3.58
CA SER A 101 9.27 -22.15 3.81
C SER A 101 9.27 -22.98 5.10
N ALA A 102 8.70 -22.46 6.19
CA ALA A 102 8.58 -23.18 7.45
C ALA A 102 7.75 -24.46 7.30
N LEU A 103 6.62 -24.39 6.58
CA LEU A 103 5.78 -25.56 6.27
C LEU A 103 6.55 -26.61 5.45
N GLN A 104 7.33 -26.19 4.46
CA GLN A 104 8.18 -27.11 3.69
C GLN A 104 9.27 -27.76 4.56
N SER A 105 9.91 -27.00 5.45
CA SER A 105 10.88 -27.53 6.40
C SER A 105 10.25 -28.55 7.34
N MET A 106 9.07 -28.27 7.92
CA MET A 106 8.36 -29.22 8.79
C MET A 106 8.04 -30.53 8.08
N ARG A 107 7.53 -30.47 6.83
CA ARG A 107 7.27 -31.65 6.01
C ARG A 107 8.53 -32.50 5.77
N ASN A 108 9.66 -31.85 5.49
CA ASN A 108 10.94 -32.54 5.28
C ASN A 108 11.48 -33.14 6.60
N SER A 109 11.25 -32.48 7.73
CA SER A 109 11.61 -33.00 9.06
C SER A 109 10.81 -34.25 9.43
N GLU A 110 9.50 -34.28 9.15
CA GLU A 110 8.65 -35.47 9.37
C GLU A 110 9.06 -36.66 8.50
N LEU A 111 9.38 -36.43 7.21
CA LEU A 111 9.89 -37.48 6.32
C LEU A 111 11.25 -38.02 6.78
N THR A 112 12.11 -37.17 7.34
CA THR A 112 13.42 -37.59 7.87
C THR A 112 13.27 -38.41 9.16
N TYR A 113 12.32 -38.05 10.03
CA TYR A 113 12.02 -38.79 11.25
C TYR A 113 11.37 -40.16 10.92
N SER A 114 10.47 -40.20 9.93
CA SER A 114 9.91 -41.47 9.42
C SER A 114 10.98 -42.39 8.81
N TYR A 115 12.03 -41.84 8.19
CA TYR A 115 13.13 -42.64 7.62
C TYR A 115 14.14 -43.12 8.68
N THR A 116 14.19 -42.48 9.85
CA THR A 116 15.09 -42.89 10.96
C THR A 116 14.42 -43.75 12.02
N VAL A 117 13.09 -43.67 12.19
CA VAL A 117 12.33 -44.53 13.14
C VAL A 117 11.95 -45.89 12.51
N GLY A 118 12.15 -46.07 11.20
CA GLY A 118 11.93 -47.33 10.49
C GLY A 118 13.18 -48.20 10.25
N VAL A 119 14.37 -47.76 10.68
CA VAL A 119 15.62 -48.51 10.47
C VAL A 119 16.09 -49.09 11.81
N SER A 120 15.54 -50.23 12.18
CA SER A 120 16.17 -51.13 13.13
C SER A 120 17.56 -51.53 12.58
N PRO A 121 18.65 -51.42 13.35
CA PRO A 121 19.92 -51.98 12.93
C PRO A 121 19.79 -53.49 13.00
N ASN A 122 19.69 -54.16 11.84
CA ASN A 122 19.78 -55.61 11.78
C ASN A 122 21.24 -55.98 11.45
N PRO A 123 22.02 -56.55 12.38
CA PRO A 123 23.37 -56.97 12.10
C PRO A 123 23.36 -58.47 11.78
N GLN A 124 23.10 -58.88 10.53
CA GLN A 124 23.49 -60.23 10.10
C GLN A 124 23.40 -60.48 8.59
N TYR A 125 24.52 -60.98 8.05
CA TYR A 125 24.73 -61.71 6.80
C TYR A 125 24.64 -60.98 5.45
N GLY A 126 25.78 -60.85 4.79
CA GLY A 126 25.85 -60.71 3.32
C GLY A 126 27.04 -59.90 2.80
N THR A 127 28.22 -60.53 2.74
CA THR A 127 29.34 -60.23 1.81
C THR A 127 28.85 -59.72 0.44
N THR A 128 29.42 -58.68 -0.18
CA THR A 128 30.84 -58.49 -0.50
C THR A 128 31.25 -57.02 -0.51
N MET A 129 32.38 -56.72 0.14
CA MET A 129 33.15 -55.51 -0.11
C MET A 129 33.92 -55.67 -1.42
N SER A 130 33.86 -54.68 -2.31
CA SER A 130 34.91 -54.44 -3.31
C SER A 130 35.65 -53.16 -2.92
N TYR A 131 36.73 -53.32 -2.15
CA TYR A 131 37.72 -52.28 -1.95
C TYR A 131 38.47 -52.04 -3.26
N ARG A 132 38.55 -50.78 -3.65
CA ARG A 132 39.47 -50.26 -4.67
C ARG A 132 40.82 -50.08 -3.98
N GLU A 133 41.81 -50.90 -4.31
CA GLU A 133 43.19 -50.72 -3.84
C GLU A 133 44.05 -50.03 -4.90
N THR A 134 44.51 -48.83 -4.52
CA THR A 134 45.86 -48.27 -4.64
C THR A 134 46.55 -48.12 -6.00
N GLY A 135 47.01 -46.89 -6.23
CA GLY A 135 48.45 -46.66 -6.37
C GLY A 135 48.97 -46.51 -7.79
N THR A 136 49.19 -45.26 -8.18
CA THR A 136 49.93 -44.83 -9.37
C THR A 136 51.45 -45.05 -9.22
N TYR A 137 52.11 -45.25 -10.37
CA TYR A 137 53.54 -45.10 -10.71
C TYR A 137 54.48 -46.32 -10.59
N MET A 138 54.85 -46.90 -11.75
CA MET A 138 56.10 -46.58 -12.45
C MET A 138 55.84 -46.43 -13.95
#